data_AF-A0A8B6C791-F1
#
_entry.id   AF-A0A8B6C791-F1
#
_cell.length_a   1.000
_cell.length_b   1.000
_cell.length_c   1.000
_cell.angle_alpha   90.00
_cell.angle_beta   90.00
_cell.angle_gamma   90.00
#
_symmetry.space_group_name_H-M   'P 1'
#
loop_
_entity.id
_entity.type
_entity.pdbx_description
1 polymer ?
#
loop_
_entity_poly.entity_id
_entity_poly.type
_entity_poly.pdbx_seq_one_letter_code
_entity_poly.pdbx_strand_id
1 'polypeptide(L)'
;ISREVQKDLDQPKEKLFIRPSGSNLQQLSDHIGYQTYQLGIELGLKVVEMQQIERNHVTNLRSQTEEVLNKWRRHPEATYEVLLKALYRLELSSVLPYITYEEGLAEQAEERIIQDIEISQILDYMMSHLVISSDDRRRIEHHAGQDDQNKNLIELVNKRGESTYNVFVDALRISGYKDLADELKYDSQEEGSGEALEPQNKGLSEWNVPVYKVRLQKNYSNIVHCINHENIVDHLISFDILTIADSQMINACPAQIQKNRKLMDILLHGSEKGFIEFLKSIREDSVTTELAEEIESTLVTSRDISTMYGCYK
;
A
#
# COMPACT_ATOMS: atom_id res chain seq x y z
N ILE A 1 16.18 13.70 32.84
CA ILE A 1 16.39 12.61 31.87
C ILE A 1 17.53 11.74 32.37
N SER A 2 17.32 10.45 32.62
CA SER A 2 18.44 9.52 32.83
C SER A 2 19.16 9.33 31.49
N ARG A 3 20.49 9.49 31.46
CA ARG A 3 21.32 9.39 30.24
C ARG A 3 21.16 8.06 29.48
N GLU A 4 20.54 7.06 30.08
CA GLU A 4 20.26 5.75 29.48
C GLU A 4 19.18 5.82 28.40
N VAL A 5 18.06 6.52 28.61
CA VAL A 5 16.96 6.58 27.62
C VAL A 5 17.39 7.35 26.36
N GLN A 6 18.21 8.39 26.51
CA GLN A 6 18.74 9.14 25.37
C GLN A 6 19.70 8.30 24.52
N LYS A 7 20.47 7.39 25.16
CA LYS A 7 21.40 6.50 24.45
C LYS A 7 20.70 5.45 23.59
N ASP A 8 19.51 5.00 23.99
CA ASP A 8 18.74 4.00 23.22
C ASP A 8 18.04 4.60 22.00
N LEU A 9 17.83 5.91 21.96
CA LEU A 9 17.31 6.65 20.79
C LEU A 9 18.40 6.99 19.76
N ASP A 10 19.66 7.06 20.19
CA ASP A 10 20.81 7.34 19.32
C ASP A 10 21.39 6.06 18.68
N GLN A 11 20.95 4.87 19.11
CA GLN A 11 21.23 3.66 18.36
C GLN A 11 20.35 3.64 17.10
N PRO A 12 20.90 3.28 15.93
CA PRO A 12 20.09 3.08 14.74
C PRO A 12 19.22 1.83 14.95
N LYS A 13 18.10 2.00 15.65
CA LYS A 13 17.00 1.04 15.61
C LYS A 13 16.54 0.97 14.16
N GLU A 14 16.21 -0.24 13.70
CA GLU A 14 15.53 -0.41 12.41
C GLU A 14 14.31 0.53 12.42
N LYS A 15 14.16 1.32 11.36
CA LYS A 15 13.12 2.34 11.30
C LYS A 15 11.76 1.68 11.45
N LEU A 16 11.00 2.07 12.47
CA LEU A 16 9.60 1.68 12.58
C LEU A 16 8.83 2.41 11.48
N PHE A 17 8.38 1.66 10.49
CA PHE A 17 7.64 2.24 9.38
C PHE A 17 6.15 2.39 9.69
N ILE A 18 5.66 1.76 10.76
CA ILE A 18 4.25 1.79 11.13
C ILE A 18 3.80 3.19 11.60
N ARG A 19 2.60 3.57 11.17
CA ARG A 19 1.95 4.84 11.53
C ARG A 19 1.15 4.71 12.83
N PRO A 20 1.09 5.77 13.66
CA PRO A 20 0.20 5.79 14.81
C PRO A 20 -1.27 5.67 14.43
N SER A 21 -2.02 4.84 15.17
CA SER A 21 -3.47 4.68 14.99
C SER A 21 -4.24 5.95 15.39
N GLY A 22 -5.50 6.07 14.95
CA GLY A 22 -6.36 7.20 15.31
C GLY A 22 -6.67 7.28 16.80
N SER A 23 -6.98 6.15 17.41
CA SER A 23 -7.18 6.04 18.86
C SER A 23 -5.93 6.46 19.64
N ASN A 24 -4.73 6.11 19.15
CA ASN A 24 -3.46 6.49 19.79
C ASN A 24 -3.25 8.00 19.74
N LEU A 25 -3.53 8.62 18.58
CA LEU A 25 -3.45 10.08 18.44
C LEU A 25 -4.54 10.80 19.25
N GLN A 26 -5.72 10.19 19.41
CA GLN A 26 -6.79 10.76 20.22
C GLN A 26 -6.45 10.76 21.71
N GLN A 27 -5.90 9.67 22.25
CA GLN A 27 -5.41 9.62 23.64
C GLN A 27 -4.27 10.63 23.86
N LEU A 28 -3.38 10.76 22.87
CA LEU A 28 -2.31 11.75 22.92
C LEU A 28 -2.85 13.19 22.96
N SER A 29 -3.91 13.47 22.21
CA SER A 29 -4.52 14.80 22.12
C SER A 29 -5.00 15.36 23.46
N ASP A 30 -5.32 14.47 24.41
CA ASP A 30 -5.77 14.83 25.76
C ASP A 30 -4.64 15.41 26.63
N HIS A 31 -3.38 15.20 26.25
CA HIS A 31 -2.23 15.44 27.12
C HIS A 31 -1.22 16.47 26.60
N ILE A 32 -1.37 16.98 25.36
CA ILE A 32 -0.43 17.95 24.77
C ILE A 32 -0.72 19.39 25.19
N GLY A 33 -2.01 19.77 25.20
CA GLY A 33 -2.46 21.09 25.66
C GLY A 33 -1.88 22.25 24.84
N TYR A 34 -1.11 23.14 25.48
CA TYR A 34 -0.61 24.37 24.86
C TYR A 34 0.58 24.16 23.90
N GLN A 35 1.21 23.00 23.92
CA GLN A 35 2.35 22.70 23.04
C GLN A 35 1.95 22.26 21.63
N THR A 36 0.64 22.17 21.36
CA THR A 36 0.06 21.72 20.08
C THR A 36 0.58 22.49 18.88
N TYR A 37 0.72 23.81 19.01
CA TYR A 37 1.25 24.63 17.91
C TYR A 37 2.68 24.21 17.55
N GLN A 38 3.56 24.14 18.56
CA GLN A 38 4.96 23.80 18.36
C GLN A 38 5.11 22.35 17.88
N LEU A 39 4.29 21.43 18.39
CA LEU A 39 4.28 20.05 17.90
C LEU A 39 3.93 19.98 16.42
N GLY A 40 2.90 20.68 15.96
CA GLY A 40 2.55 20.69 14.54
C GLY A 40 3.71 21.16 13.66
N ILE A 41 4.47 22.16 14.10
CA ILE A 41 5.67 22.63 13.39
C ILE A 41 6.78 21.56 13.40
N GLU A 42 7.09 20.93 14.54
CA GLU A 42 8.09 19.85 14.61
C GLU A 42 7.71 18.63 13.75
N LEU A 43 6.41 18.36 13.60
CA LEU A 43 5.85 17.33 12.73
C LEU A 43 5.82 17.75 11.24
N GLY A 44 6.25 18.96 10.92
CA GLY A 44 6.40 19.46 9.55
C GLY A 44 5.13 20.08 8.94
N LEU A 45 4.11 20.42 9.73
CA LEU A 45 3.00 21.25 9.24
C LEU A 45 3.47 22.69 9.00
N LYS A 46 2.86 23.35 8.01
CA LYS A 46 3.15 24.75 7.70
C LYS A 46 2.46 25.67 8.70
N VAL A 47 3.11 26.81 8.99
CA VAL A 47 2.56 27.90 9.82
C VAL A 47 1.14 28.29 9.40
N VAL A 48 0.86 28.36 8.09
CA VAL A 48 -0.47 28.72 7.58
C VAL A 48 -1.52 27.66 7.91
N GLU A 49 -1.15 26.38 7.87
CA GLU A 49 -2.04 25.28 8.24
C GLU A 49 -2.33 25.32 9.73
N MET A 50 -1.31 25.58 10.56
CA MET A 50 -1.45 25.72 12.01
C MET A 50 -2.37 26.88 12.39
N GLN A 51 -2.18 28.05 11.78
CA GLN A 51 -3.07 29.21 11.99
C GLN A 51 -4.52 28.91 11.57
N GLN A 52 -4.72 28.11 10.53
CA GLN A 52 -6.06 27.72 10.12
C GLN A 52 -6.71 26.79 11.16
N ILE A 53 -5.97 25.83 11.71
CA ILE A 53 -6.46 24.93 12.78
C ILE A 53 -6.84 25.74 14.03
N GLU A 54 -6.00 26.68 14.45
CA GLU A 54 -6.29 27.56 15.59
C GLU A 54 -7.58 28.36 15.40
N ARG A 55 -7.81 28.90 14.19
CA ARG A 55 -9.05 29.61 13.85
C ARG A 55 -10.27 28.70 13.84
N ASN A 56 -10.12 27.46 13.39
CA ASN A 56 -11.22 26.49 13.36
C ASN A 56 -11.63 26.04 14.77
N HIS A 57 -10.69 26.03 15.73
CA HIS A 57 -10.89 25.48 17.07
C HIS A 57 -10.44 26.44 18.18
N VAL A 58 -10.83 27.73 18.09
CA VAL A 58 -10.33 28.84 18.92
C VAL A 58 -10.23 28.53 20.42
N THR A 59 -11.21 27.83 20.99
CA THR A 59 -11.30 27.58 22.44
C THR A 59 -11.07 26.12 22.85
N ASN A 60 -10.77 25.24 21.90
CA ASN A 60 -10.68 23.80 22.15
C ASN A 60 -9.31 23.25 21.74
N LEU A 61 -8.36 23.30 22.68
CA LEU A 61 -6.99 22.81 22.48
C LEU A 61 -6.95 21.31 22.16
N ARG A 62 -7.86 20.51 22.72
CA ARG A 62 -7.97 19.08 22.40
C ARG A 62 -8.28 18.90 20.92
N SER A 63 -9.32 19.56 20.42
CA SER A 63 -9.69 19.50 18.99
C SER A 63 -8.61 20.09 18.08
N GLN A 64 -7.91 21.15 18.50
CA GLN A 64 -6.73 21.62 17.75
C GLN A 64 -5.67 20.52 17.63
N THR A 65 -5.38 19.82 18.73
CA THR A 65 -4.35 18.78 18.76
C THR A 65 -4.74 17.59 17.91
N GLU A 66 -6.00 17.16 18.00
CA GLU A 66 -6.57 16.12 17.16
C GLU A 66 -6.48 16.50 15.67
N GLU A 67 -6.85 17.74 15.28
CA GLU A 67 -6.73 18.18 13.88
C GLU A 67 -5.26 18.24 13.41
N VAL A 68 -4.33 18.69 14.26
CA VAL A 68 -2.88 18.71 13.96
C VAL A 68 -2.36 17.30 13.72
N LEU A 69 -2.62 16.38 14.65
CA LEU A 69 -2.15 15.00 14.57
C LEU A 69 -2.79 14.27 13.38
N ASN A 70 -4.09 14.48 13.12
CA ASN A 70 -4.78 13.90 11.97
C ASN A 70 -4.26 14.46 10.64
N LYS A 71 -3.91 15.75 10.55
CA LYS A 71 -3.29 16.31 9.35
C LYS A 71 -1.88 15.78 9.14
N TRP A 72 -1.04 15.78 10.18
CA TRP A 72 0.29 15.20 10.11
C TRP A 72 0.25 13.74 9.68
N ARG A 73 -0.66 12.94 10.25
CA ARG A 73 -0.80 11.50 9.94
C ARG A 73 -0.99 11.19 8.45
N ARG A 74 -1.54 12.13 7.68
CA ARG A 74 -1.71 12.01 6.22
C ARG A 74 -0.40 12.19 5.45
N HIS A 75 0.65 12.70 6.08
CA HIS A 75 1.98 12.84 5.46
C HIS A 75 2.62 11.46 5.24
N PRO A 76 3.48 11.31 4.21
CA PRO A 76 4.20 10.06 3.97
C PRO A 76 5.18 9.69 5.09
N GLU A 77 5.70 10.69 5.83
CA GLU A 77 6.68 10.52 6.90
C GLU A 77 6.04 10.36 8.29
N ALA A 78 4.74 10.09 8.37
CA ALA A 78 4.01 10.08 9.63
C ALA A 78 4.17 8.77 10.43
N THR A 79 5.39 8.46 10.87
CA THR A 79 5.72 7.25 11.64
C THR A 79 5.82 7.50 13.14
N TYR A 80 5.77 6.43 13.94
CA TYR A 80 6.04 6.53 15.39
C TYR A 80 7.39 7.18 15.69
N GLU A 81 8.43 6.85 14.92
CA GLU A 81 9.77 7.42 15.08
C GLU A 81 9.75 8.96 14.99
N VAL A 82 9.07 9.50 13.98
CA VAL A 82 8.96 10.96 13.78
C VAL A 82 8.17 11.61 14.91
N LEU A 83 7.06 10.99 15.33
CA LEU A 83 6.26 11.49 16.46
C LEU A 83 7.05 11.51 17.75
N LEU A 84 7.73 10.41 18.09
CA LEU A 84 8.53 10.30 19.31
C LEU A 84 9.65 11.33 19.32
N LYS A 85 10.40 11.48 18.21
CA LYS A 85 11.44 12.51 18.07
C LYS A 85 10.88 13.91 18.32
N ALA A 86 9.72 14.24 17.77
CA ALA A 86 9.07 15.54 17.99
C ALA A 86 8.68 15.73 19.46
N LEU A 87 8.07 14.73 20.09
CA LEU A 87 7.68 14.78 21.51
C LEU A 87 8.89 14.93 22.44
N TYR A 88 10.00 14.23 22.16
CA TYR A 88 11.24 14.37 22.91
C TYR A 88 11.81 15.79 22.83
N ARG A 89 11.83 16.40 21.65
CA ARG A 89 12.32 17.79 21.47
C ARG A 89 11.51 18.82 22.24
N LEU A 90 10.24 18.55 22.44
CA LEU A 90 9.32 19.43 23.18
C LEU A 90 9.26 19.11 24.67
N GLU A 91 10.13 18.22 25.15
CA GLU A 91 10.18 17.78 26.54
C GLU A 91 8.85 17.21 27.04
N LEU A 92 8.05 16.65 26.12
CA LEU A 92 6.76 16.03 26.36
C LEU A 92 6.91 14.61 26.93
N SER A 93 7.85 14.39 27.84
CA SER A 93 8.16 13.04 28.34
C SER A 93 7.01 12.40 29.12
N SER A 94 6.10 13.21 29.67
CA SER A 94 4.93 12.73 30.41
C SER A 94 3.91 12.00 29.54
N VAL A 95 3.91 12.24 28.22
CA VAL A 95 2.97 11.57 27.29
C VAL A 95 3.56 10.32 26.64
N LEU A 96 4.87 10.07 26.82
CA LEU A 96 5.55 8.91 26.24
C LEU A 96 4.93 7.56 26.65
N PRO A 97 4.51 7.32 27.91
CA PRO A 97 3.96 6.03 28.29
C PRO A 97 2.73 5.60 27.48
N TYR A 98 1.95 6.56 26.97
CA TYR A 98 0.77 6.31 26.13
C TYR A 98 1.14 5.88 24.70
N ILE A 99 2.35 6.20 24.26
CA ILE A 99 2.83 5.90 22.90
C ILE A 99 3.77 4.69 22.93
N THR A 100 4.62 4.55 23.95
CA THR A 100 5.62 3.47 23.99
C THR A 100 5.03 2.08 24.13
N TYR A 101 3.85 1.94 24.76
CA TYR A 101 3.16 0.65 24.81
C TYR A 101 2.71 0.21 23.42
N GLU A 102 2.09 1.15 22.71
CA GLU A 102 1.58 0.95 21.35
C GLU A 102 2.69 0.83 20.31
N GLU A 103 3.81 1.55 20.50
CA GLU A 103 5.04 1.37 19.73
C GLU A 103 5.54 -0.07 19.87
N GLY A 104 5.53 -0.63 21.08
CA GLY A 104 5.93 -2.02 21.31
C GLY A 104 4.99 -3.04 20.64
N LEU A 105 3.69 -2.75 20.56
CA LEU A 105 2.74 -3.58 19.79
C LEU A 105 2.98 -3.44 18.29
N ALA A 106 3.24 -2.23 17.80
CA ALA A 106 3.60 -1.99 16.41
C ALA A 106 4.91 -2.71 16.03
N GLU A 107 5.94 -2.64 16.86
CA GLU A 107 7.21 -3.38 16.69
C GLU A 107 6.95 -4.89 16.56
N GLN A 108 6.11 -5.46 17.44
CA GLN A 108 5.75 -6.88 17.39
C GLN A 108 4.96 -7.23 16.13
N ALA A 109 4.00 -6.39 15.74
CA ALA A 109 3.24 -6.58 14.52
C ALA A 109 4.17 -6.52 13.30
N GLU A 110 5.10 -5.56 13.23
CA GLU A 110 6.09 -5.45 12.16
C GLU A 110 6.96 -6.71 12.06
N GLU A 111 7.47 -7.20 13.19
CA GLU A 111 8.28 -8.42 13.25
C GLU A 111 7.49 -9.63 12.74
N ARG A 112 6.23 -9.78 13.16
CA ARG A 112 5.34 -10.83 12.68
C ARG A 112 5.05 -10.71 11.18
N ILE A 113 4.84 -9.50 10.67
CA ILE A 113 4.71 -9.28 9.22
C ILE A 113 5.98 -9.79 8.52
N ILE A 114 7.16 -9.40 9.01
CA ILE A 114 8.43 -9.76 8.38
C ILE A 114 8.65 -11.27 8.36
N GLN A 115 8.35 -11.97 9.46
CA GLN A 115 8.66 -13.39 9.63
C GLN A 115 7.58 -14.33 9.08
N ASP A 116 6.30 -13.98 9.23
CA ASP A 116 5.21 -14.97 9.09
C ASP A 116 4.43 -14.88 7.77
N ILE A 117 4.47 -13.75 7.05
CA ILE A 117 3.58 -13.56 5.89
C ILE A 117 4.16 -14.17 4.62
N GLU A 118 3.34 -14.90 3.88
CA GLU A 118 3.64 -15.34 2.52
C GLU A 118 3.33 -14.20 1.54
N ILE A 119 4.36 -13.44 1.20
CA ILE A 119 4.23 -12.19 0.44
C ILE A 119 3.51 -12.36 -0.90
N SER A 120 3.64 -13.53 -1.53
CA SER A 120 3.17 -13.76 -2.89
C SER A 120 1.65 -13.58 -3.02
N GLN A 121 0.90 -13.99 -2.00
CA GLN A 121 -0.56 -13.86 -1.94
C GLN A 121 -0.98 -12.42 -1.67
N ILE A 122 -0.25 -11.74 -0.79
CA ILE A 122 -0.49 -10.33 -0.45
C ILE A 122 -0.30 -9.44 -1.68
N LEU A 123 0.78 -9.67 -2.45
CA LEU A 123 1.05 -8.93 -3.68
C LEU A 123 -0.01 -9.18 -4.77
N ASP A 124 -0.50 -10.42 -4.93
CA ASP A 124 -1.58 -10.72 -5.88
C ASP A 124 -2.86 -9.91 -5.56
N TYR A 125 -3.24 -9.83 -4.29
CA TYR A 125 -4.39 -9.06 -3.83
C TYR A 125 -4.19 -7.56 -4.03
N MET A 126 -3.04 -7.03 -3.61
CA MET A 126 -2.73 -5.61 -3.73
C MET A 126 -2.62 -5.15 -5.20
N MET A 127 -2.08 -6.00 -6.08
CA MET A 127 -2.11 -5.78 -7.53
C MET A 127 -3.55 -5.64 -8.02
N SER A 128 -4.43 -6.57 -7.63
CA SER A 128 -5.85 -6.59 -8.03
C SER A 128 -6.64 -5.36 -7.59
N HIS A 129 -6.18 -4.67 -6.54
CA HIS A 129 -6.74 -3.42 -6.05
C HIS A 129 -6.01 -2.17 -6.55
N LEU A 130 -5.09 -2.33 -7.50
CA LEU A 130 -4.37 -1.26 -8.18
C LEU A 130 -3.49 -0.39 -7.25
N VAL A 131 -3.16 -0.88 -6.05
CA VAL A 131 -2.36 -0.11 -5.08
C VAL A 131 -0.85 -0.35 -5.21
N ILE A 132 -0.45 -1.34 -6.02
CA ILE A 132 0.93 -1.63 -6.45
C ILE A 132 0.95 -1.97 -7.94
N SER A 133 2.05 -1.72 -8.63
CA SER A 133 2.27 -2.07 -10.04
C SER A 133 3.06 -3.37 -10.19
N SER A 134 3.14 -3.90 -11.42
CA SER A 134 4.04 -5.01 -11.75
C SER A 134 5.50 -4.68 -11.48
N ASP A 135 5.92 -3.42 -11.64
CA ASP A 135 7.28 -2.97 -11.33
C ASP A 135 7.56 -3.00 -9.83
N ASP A 136 6.60 -2.59 -9.01
CA ASP A 136 6.70 -2.70 -7.55
C ASP A 136 6.86 -4.15 -7.13
N ARG A 137 6.01 -5.03 -7.65
CA ARG A 137 6.09 -6.46 -7.41
C ARG A 137 7.47 -7.01 -7.76
N ARG A 138 7.98 -6.72 -8.96
CA ARG A 138 9.32 -7.19 -9.38
C ARG A 138 10.43 -6.67 -8.48
N ARG A 139 10.38 -5.40 -8.08
CA ARG A 139 11.36 -4.83 -7.15
C ARG A 139 11.36 -5.58 -5.82
N ILE A 140 10.18 -5.86 -5.28
CA ILE A 140 10.03 -6.62 -4.05
C ILE A 140 10.54 -8.05 -4.24
N GLU A 141 10.03 -8.79 -5.22
CA GLU A 141 10.40 -10.20 -5.48
C GLU A 141 11.86 -10.39 -5.93
N HIS A 142 12.56 -9.32 -6.32
CA HIS A 142 13.99 -9.36 -6.64
C HIS A 142 14.87 -9.64 -5.41
N HIS A 143 14.37 -9.36 -4.20
CA HIS A 143 15.08 -9.68 -2.96
C HIS A 143 15.07 -11.19 -2.73
N ALA A 144 16.21 -11.74 -2.29
CA ALA A 144 16.41 -13.19 -2.19
C ALA A 144 15.68 -13.83 -0.99
N GLY A 145 15.54 -13.10 0.12
CA GLY A 145 14.91 -13.58 1.35
C GLY A 145 13.50 -13.05 1.53
N GLN A 146 12.59 -13.89 2.04
CA GLN A 146 11.20 -13.50 2.32
C GLN A 146 11.12 -12.31 3.30
N ASP A 147 11.97 -12.29 4.33
CA ASP A 147 12.05 -11.18 5.28
C ASP A 147 12.38 -9.85 4.59
N ASP A 148 13.34 -9.85 3.66
CA ASP A 148 13.72 -8.66 2.89
C ASP A 148 12.57 -8.23 1.97
N GLN A 149 11.88 -9.19 1.34
CA GLN A 149 10.71 -8.91 0.52
C GLN A 149 9.61 -8.25 1.37
N ASN A 150 9.32 -8.80 2.55
CA ASN A 150 8.32 -8.29 3.47
C ASN A 150 8.68 -6.89 3.98
N LYS A 151 9.95 -6.64 4.34
CA LYS A 151 10.45 -5.30 4.70
C LYS A 151 10.21 -4.29 3.57
N ASN A 152 10.53 -4.64 2.33
CA ASN A 152 10.31 -3.77 1.17
C ASN A 152 8.83 -3.49 0.89
N LEU A 153 7.95 -4.48 1.13
CA LEU A 153 6.52 -4.27 1.03
C LEU A 153 6.02 -3.27 2.08
N ILE A 154 6.46 -3.39 3.33
CA ILE A 154 6.09 -2.45 4.41
C ILE A 154 6.57 -1.03 4.06
N GLU A 155 7.80 -0.88 3.58
CA GLU A 155 8.32 0.43 3.15
C GLU A 155 7.47 1.03 2.02
N LEU A 156 7.12 0.22 1.02
CA LEU A 156 6.28 0.65 -0.11
C LEU A 156 4.89 1.10 0.36
N VAL A 157 4.26 0.31 1.24
CA VAL A 157 2.93 0.62 1.81
C VAL A 157 2.96 1.96 2.53
N ASN A 158 3.97 2.18 3.37
CA ASN A 158 4.09 3.41 4.15
C ASN A 158 4.39 4.64 3.30
N LYS A 159 5.21 4.48 2.25
CA LYS A 159 5.50 5.52 1.27
C LYS A 159 4.26 5.97 0.49
N ARG A 160 3.34 5.05 0.18
CA ARG A 160 2.11 5.34 -0.58
C ARG A 160 0.96 5.84 0.28
N GLY A 161 1.02 5.56 1.58
CA GLY A 161 0.11 6.10 2.58
C GLY A 161 -1.16 5.30 2.78
N GLU A 162 -2.13 5.97 3.40
CA GLU A 162 -3.28 5.35 4.08
C GLU A 162 -4.13 4.45 3.16
N SER A 163 -4.37 4.86 1.92
CA SER A 163 -5.17 4.04 0.99
C SER A 163 -4.51 2.70 0.66
N THR A 164 -3.19 2.70 0.48
CA THR A 164 -2.42 1.47 0.22
C THR A 164 -2.32 0.62 1.48
N TYR A 165 -2.16 1.26 2.64
CA TYR A 165 -2.16 0.57 3.93
C TYR A 165 -3.47 -0.18 4.20
N ASN A 166 -4.62 0.46 3.96
CA ASN A 166 -5.92 -0.19 4.16
C ASN A 166 -6.07 -1.44 3.28
N VAL A 167 -5.67 -1.37 2.01
CA VAL A 167 -5.70 -2.53 1.10
C VAL A 167 -4.71 -3.61 1.54
N PHE A 168 -3.55 -3.24 2.09
CA PHE A 168 -2.60 -4.20 2.67
C PHE A 168 -3.20 -4.93 3.89
N VAL A 169 -3.88 -4.22 4.79
CA VAL A 169 -4.57 -4.84 5.94
C VAL A 169 -5.69 -5.77 5.48
N ASP A 170 -6.45 -5.40 4.45
CA ASP A 170 -7.46 -6.28 3.86
C ASP A 170 -6.83 -7.51 3.20
N ALA A 171 -5.68 -7.35 2.52
CA ALA A 171 -4.92 -8.45 1.95
C ALA A 171 -4.49 -9.46 3.02
N LEU A 172 -3.96 -8.98 4.16
CA LEU A 172 -3.61 -9.82 5.30
C LEU A 172 -4.83 -10.62 5.79
N ARG A 173 -5.98 -9.96 5.94
CA ARG A 173 -7.22 -10.60 6.40
C ARG A 173 -7.70 -11.69 5.44
N ILE A 174 -7.67 -11.43 4.13
CA ILE A 174 -8.10 -12.38 3.08
C ILE A 174 -7.12 -13.56 2.95
N SER A 175 -5.83 -13.32 3.13
CA SER A 175 -4.78 -14.37 3.15
C SER A 175 -4.72 -15.18 4.44
N GLY A 176 -5.64 -14.95 5.39
CA GLY A 176 -5.76 -15.75 6.62
C GLY A 176 -5.00 -15.19 7.83
N TYR A 177 -4.29 -14.08 7.69
CA TYR A 177 -3.59 -13.37 8.78
C TYR A 177 -4.55 -12.44 9.55
N LYS A 178 -5.71 -12.95 9.96
CA LYS A 178 -6.79 -12.15 10.57
C LYS A 178 -6.35 -11.47 11.85
N ASP A 179 -5.69 -12.19 12.74
CA ASP A 179 -5.24 -11.65 14.03
C ASP A 179 -4.28 -10.48 13.83
N LEU A 180 -3.37 -10.60 12.86
CA LEU A 180 -2.42 -9.54 12.50
C LEU A 180 -3.13 -8.36 11.83
N ALA A 181 -4.08 -8.63 10.93
CA ALA A 181 -4.89 -7.59 10.30
C ALA A 181 -5.78 -6.83 11.30
N ASP A 182 -6.26 -7.51 12.34
CA ASP A 182 -7.08 -6.92 13.41
C ASP A 182 -6.22 -6.11 14.38
N GLU A 183 -4.99 -6.54 14.66
CA GLU A 183 -3.98 -5.78 15.42
C GLU A 183 -3.54 -4.51 14.69
N LEU A 184 -3.37 -4.59 13.36
CA LEU A 184 -3.03 -3.46 12.50
C LEU A 184 -4.23 -2.59 12.13
N LYS A 185 -5.44 -3.00 12.53
CA LYS A 185 -6.68 -2.38 12.07
C LYS A 185 -6.72 -0.93 12.51
N TYR A 186 -6.92 -0.08 11.52
CA TYR A 186 -7.11 1.33 11.73
C TYR A 186 -8.53 1.59 12.24
N ASP A 187 -8.67 2.42 13.27
CA ASP A 187 -9.95 3.04 13.63
C ASP A 187 -10.32 4.09 12.56
N SER A 188 -10.60 3.65 11.33
CA SER A 188 -11.13 4.49 10.25
C SER A 188 -12.62 4.74 10.46
N GLN A 189 -13.04 5.04 11.69
CA GLN A 189 -14.43 5.41 12.00
C GLN A 189 -14.80 6.84 11.56
N GLU A 190 -13.89 7.59 10.93
CA GLU A 190 -14.33 8.74 10.16
C GLU A 190 -14.92 8.27 8.83
N GLU A 191 -16.18 7.82 8.89
CA GLU A 191 -17.19 8.05 7.85
C GLU A 191 -17.44 9.56 7.66
N GLY A 192 -16.36 10.34 7.56
CA GLY A 192 -16.41 11.59 6.84
C GLY A 192 -16.61 11.19 5.40
N SER A 193 -17.81 11.42 4.88
CA SER A 193 -18.10 11.64 3.47
C SER A 193 -17.28 12.83 2.93
N GLY A 194 -15.97 12.82 3.17
CA GLY A 194 -15.03 13.63 2.46
C GLY A 194 -15.17 13.21 1.03
N GLU A 195 -15.90 14.03 0.26
CA GLU A 195 -15.67 14.24 -1.15
C GLU A 195 -14.16 14.11 -1.34
N ALA A 196 -13.73 12.92 -1.76
CA ALA A 196 -12.36 12.68 -2.13
C ALA A 196 -12.16 13.69 -3.25
N LEU A 197 -11.47 14.81 -2.94
CA LEU A 197 -11.25 15.96 -3.81
C LEU A 197 -11.18 15.41 -5.23
N GLU A 198 -12.29 15.51 -5.96
CA GLU A 198 -12.38 14.83 -7.25
C GLU A 198 -11.17 15.34 -8.01
N PRO A 199 -10.27 14.44 -8.48
CA PRO A 199 -8.99 14.84 -9.02
C PRO A 199 -9.26 15.89 -10.09
N GLN A 200 -8.96 17.16 -9.76
CA GLN A 200 -9.53 18.35 -10.40
C GLN A 200 -9.54 18.21 -11.92
N ASN A 201 -10.65 17.74 -12.51
CA ASN A 201 -10.88 17.47 -13.93
C ASN A 201 -9.64 17.51 -14.84
N LYS A 202 -8.59 16.77 -14.46
CA LYS A 202 -7.42 16.60 -15.30
C LYS A 202 -7.86 15.55 -16.30
N GLY A 203 -8.17 16.02 -17.51
CA GLY A 203 -8.69 15.17 -18.57
C GLY A 203 -7.92 13.86 -18.64
N LEU A 204 -8.64 12.75 -18.82
CA LEU A 204 -8.09 11.40 -18.91
C LEU A 204 -6.88 11.30 -19.87
N SER A 205 -6.76 12.22 -20.84
CA SER A 205 -5.65 12.35 -21.77
C SER A 205 -4.28 12.61 -21.12
N GLU A 206 -4.20 13.13 -19.89
CA GLU A 206 -2.89 13.31 -19.19
C GLU A 206 -2.32 11.97 -18.68
N TRP A 207 -3.16 10.96 -18.50
CA TRP A 207 -2.81 9.72 -17.83
C TRP A 207 -2.52 8.66 -18.90
N ASN A 208 -1.24 8.49 -19.26
CA ASN A 208 -0.83 7.53 -20.29
C ASN A 208 -0.83 6.08 -19.79
N VAL A 209 -1.86 5.68 -19.03
CA VAL A 209 -2.07 4.29 -18.58
C VAL A 209 -3.10 3.64 -19.51
N PRO A 210 -2.70 2.65 -20.33
CA PRO A 210 -3.64 1.97 -21.21
C PRO A 210 -4.72 1.23 -20.44
N VAL A 211 -5.98 1.33 -20.90
CA VAL A 211 -7.16 0.71 -20.27
C VAL A 211 -7.00 -0.80 -20.10
N TYR A 212 -6.40 -1.50 -21.07
CA TYR A 212 -6.19 -2.95 -20.99
C TYR A 212 -5.29 -3.35 -19.82
N LYS A 213 -4.29 -2.53 -19.45
CA LYS A 213 -3.42 -2.80 -18.29
C LYS A 213 -4.23 -2.74 -17.00
N VAL A 214 -5.12 -1.77 -16.88
CA VAL A 214 -6.01 -1.65 -15.73
C VAL A 214 -6.93 -2.87 -15.62
N ARG A 215 -7.50 -3.34 -16.75
CA ARG A 215 -8.33 -4.56 -16.77
C ARG A 215 -7.56 -5.81 -16.36
N LEU A 216 -6.38 -6.03 -16.96
CA LEU A 216 -5.50 -7.13 -16.60
C LEU A 216 -5.15 -7.10 -15.12
N GLN A 217 -4.87 -5.90 -14.60
CA GLN A 217 -4.44 -5.76 -13.23
C GLN A 217 -5.60 -5.94 -12.23
N LYS A 218 -6.81 -5.39 -12.48
CA LYS A 218 -7.99 -5.64 -11.62
C LYS A 218 -8.37 -7.11 -11.52
N ASN A 219 -8.13 -7.88 -12.59
CA ASN A 219 -8.42 -9.31 -12.66
C ASN A 219 -7.19 -10.18 -12.35
N TYR A 220 -6.09 -9.59 -11.87
CA TYR A 220 -4.81 -10.27 -11.74
C TYR A 220 -4.90 -11.57 -10.93
N SER A 221 -5.54 -11.52 -9.75
CA SER A 221 -5.71 -12.69 -8.89
C SER A 221 -6.48 -13.82 -9.60
N ASN A 222 -7.63 -13.52 -10.21
CA ASN A 222 -8.44 -14.50 -10.93
C ASN A 222 -7.65 -15.12 -12.09
N ILE A 223 -6.96 -14.30 -12.88
CA ILE A 223 -6.14 -14.77 -14.01
C ILE A 223 -5.06 -15.73 -13.51
N VAL A 224 -4.31 -15.33 -12.49
CA VAL A 224 -3.19 -16.11 -11.97
C VAL A 224 -3.62 -17.48 -11.42
N HIS A 225 -4.84 -17.58 -10.87
CA HIS A 225 -5.34 -18.82 -10.27
C HIS A 225 -6.13 -19.73 -11.23
N CYS A 226 -6.70 -19.17 -12.31
CA CYS A 226 -7.65 -19.91 -13.15
C CYS A 226 -7.07 -20.41 -14.48
N ILE A 227 -6.07 -19.73 -15.06
CA ILE A 227 -5.62 -20.07 -16.41
C ILE A 227 -4.64 -21.25 -16.45
N ASN A 228 -4.68 -22.01 -17.54
CA ASN A 228 -3.59 -22.92 -17.92
C ASN A 228 -2.69 -22.24 -18.97
N HIS A 229 -1.45 -21.92 -18.58
CA HIS A 229 -0.52 -21.18 -19.43
C HIS A 229 -0.12 -21.87 -20.74
N GLU A 230 -0.15 -23.21 -20.86
CA GLU A 230 0.50 -23.93 -21.97
C GLU A 230 -0.09 -23.53 -23.33
N ASN A 231 -1.41 -23.66 -23.49
CA ASN A 231 -2.12 -23.31 -24.72
C ASN A 231 -2.03 -21.81 -25.04
N ILE A 232 -2.03 -20.97 -23.99
CA ILE A 232 -1.98 -19.51 -24.10
C ILE A 232 -0.60 -19.08 -24.61
N VAL A 233 0.48 -19.64 -24.05
CA VAL A 233 1.85 -19.29 -24.43
C VAL A 233 2.12 -19.67 -25.88
N ASP A 234 1.72 -20.88 -26.31
CA ASP A 234 1.89 -21.32 -27.70
C ASP A 234 1.12 -20.43 -28.68
N HIS A 235 -0.12 -20.07 -28.34
CA HIS A 235 -0.90 -19.10 -29.11
C HIS A 235 -0.16 -17.77 -29.23
N LEU A 236 0.28 -17.19 -28.11
CA LEU A 236 0.94 -15.89 -28.09
C LEU A 236 2.29 -15.88 -28.84
N ILE A 237 3.02 -17.00 -28.89
CA ILE A 237 4.22 -17.13 -29.74
C ILE A 237 3.83 -17.10 -31.22
N SER A 238 2.75 -17.80 -31.61
CA SER A 238 2.32 -17.85 -33.02
C SER A 238 1.89 -16.50 -33.60
N PHE A 239 1.57 -15.52 -32.74
CA PHE A 239 1.23 -14.14 -33.10
C PHE A 239 2.34 -13.11 -32.84
N ASP A 240 3.57 -13.58 -32.59
CA ASP A 240 4.76 -12.79 -32.27
C ASP A 240 4.56 -11.85 -31.06
N ILE A 241 3.74 -12.27 -30.09
CA ILE A 241 3.53 -11.52 -28.84
C ILE A 241 4.57 -11.93 -27.78
N LEU A 242 4.86 -13.23 -27.71
CA LEU A 242 5.90 -13.78 -26.84
C LEU A 242 7.05 -14.34 -27.67
N THR A 243 8.26 -14.26 -27.13
CA THR A 243 9.42 -14.94 -27.70
C THR A 243 9.57 -16.36 -27.15
N ILE A 244 10.40 -17.18 -27.81
CA ILE A 244 10.77 -18.52 -27.29
C ILE A 244 11.48 -18.38 -25.93
N ALA A 245 12.27 -17.32 -25.73
CA ALA A 245 12.94 -17.07 -24.46
C ALA A 245 11.94 -16.77 -23.34
N ASP A 246 10.87 -16.02 -23.63
CA ASP A 246 9.79 -15.76 -22.69
C ASP A 246 9.09 -17.07 -22.28
N SER A 247 8.78 -17.93 -23.25
CA SER A 247 8.20 -19.25 -22.99
C SER A 247 9.10 -20.12 -22.11
N GLN A 248 10.41 -20.13 -22.37
CA GLN A 248 11.37 -20.86 -21.53
C GLN A 248 11.42 -20.30 -20.10
N MET A 249 11.40 -18.98 -19.95
CA MET A 249 11.38 -18.31 -18.65
C MET A 249 10.09 -18.62 -17.87
N ILE A 250 8.93 -18.62 -18.53
CA ILE A 250 7.65 -19.02 -17.92
C ILE A 250 7.71 -20.49 -17.50
N ASN A 251 8.16 -21.38 -18.40
CA ASN A 251 8.20 -22.81 -18.15
C ASN A 251 9.22 -23.24 -17.09
N ALA A 252 10.24 -22.42 -16.84
CA ALA A 252 11.21 -22.64 -15.77
C ALA A 252 10.61 -22.47 -14.37
N CYS A 253 9.46 -21.80 -14.22
CA CYS A 253 8.79 -21.70 -12.93
C CYS A 253 8.15 -23.06 -12.53
N PRO A 254 8.36 -23.54 -11.29
CA PRO A 254 7.96 -24.89 -10.90
C PRO A 254 6.45 -25.08 -10.73
N ALA A 255 5.71 -24.03 -10.34
CA ALA A 255 4.27 -24.11 -10.05
C ALA A 255 3.43 -23.34 -11.07
N GLN A 256 2.25 -23.87 -11.44
CA GLN A 256 1.34 -23.25 -12.42
C GLN A 256 1.02 -21.79 -12.10
N ILE A 257 0.77 -21.47 -10.83
CA ILE A 257 0.51 -20.11 -10.37
C ILE A 257 1.69 -19.16 -10.64
N GLN A 258 2.93 -19.63 -10.48
CA GLN A 258 4.13 -18.84 -10.74
C GLN A 258 4.34 -18.65 -12.24
N LYS A 259 4.04 -19.67 -13.05
CA LYS A 259 4.03 -19.56 -14.52
C LYS A 259 3.02 -18.48 -14.98
N ASN A 260 1.81 -18.50 -14.42
CA ASN A 260 0.77 -17.52 -14.73
C ASN A 260 1.17 -16.09 -14.30
N ARG A 261 1.76 -15.92 -13.10
CA ARG A 261 2.31 -14.64 -12.66
C ARG A 261 3.37 -14.12 -13.64
N LYS A 262 4.25 -15.00 -14.14
CA LYS A 262 5.28 -14.61 -15.09
C LYS A 262 4.72 -14.21 -16.45
N LEU A 263 3.71 -14.93 -16.94
CA LEU A 263 2.96 -14.53 -18.12
C LEU A 263 2.29 -13.15 -17.94
N MET A 264 1.66 -12.92 -16.79
CA MET A 264 1.02 -11.63 -16.48
C MET A 264 2.00 -10.47 -16.39
N ASP A 265 3.18 -10.68 -15.82
CA ASP A 265 4.27 -9.69 -15.84
C ASP A 265 4.59 -9.28 -17.28
N ILE A 266 4.70 -10.22 -18.22
CA ILE A 266 4.98 -9.89 -19.62
C ILE A 266 3.80 -9.16 -20.27
N LEU A 267 2.56 -9.61 -20.07
CA LEU A 267 1.36 -8.98 -20.65
C LEU A 267 1.15 -7.55 -20.15
N LEU A 268 1.42 -7.27 -18.88
CA LEU A 268 1.33 -5.91 -18.31
C LEU A 268 2.39 -4.96 -18.88
N HIS A 269 3.50 -5.46 -19.41
CA HIS A 269 4.50 -4.68 -20.15
C HIS A 269 4.28 -4.69 -21.67
N GLY A 270 3.46 -5.62 -22.16
CA GLY A 270 3.14 -5.79 -23.56
C GLY A 270 2.24 -4.70 -24.14
N SER A 271 1.87 -4.90 -25.40
CA SER A 271 0.98 -4.01 -26.16
C SER A 271 -0.49 -4.42 -26.05
N GLU A 272 -1.38 -3.54 -26.50
CA GLU A 272 -2.81 -3.83 -26.62
C GLU A 272 -3.09 -5.04 -27.54
N LYS A 273 -2.28 -5.24 -28.59
CA LYS A 273 -2.35 -6.44 -29.44
C LYS A 273 -2.15 -7.71 -28.61
N GLY A 274 -1.18 -7.70 -27.68
CA GLY A 274 -0.92 -8.83 -26.80
C GLY A 274 -2.09 -9.14 -25.87
N PHE A 275 -2.76 -8.10 -25.35
CA PHE A 275 -3.99 -8.26 -24.57
C PHE A 275 -5.13 -8.89 -25.39
N ILE A 276 -5.35 -8.44 -26.62
CA ILE A 276 -6.41 -8.98 -27.50
C ILE A 276 -6.15 -10.45 -27.82
N GLU A 277 -4.92 -10.81 -28.18
CA GLU A 277 -4.57 -12.21 -28.48
C GLU A 277 -4.60 -13.08 -27.22
N PHE A 278 -4.25 -12.55 -26.05
CA PHE A 278 -4.44 -13.22 -24.77
C PHE A 278 -5.92 -13.55 -24.55
N LEU A 279 -6.83 -12.57 -24.68
CA LEU A 279 -8.27 -12.81 -24.51
C LEU A 279 -8.83 -13.84 -25.50
N LYS A 280 -8.34 -13.87 -26.75
CA LYS A 280 -8.73 -14.89 -27.72
C LYS A 280 -8.30 -16.28 -27.25
N SER A 281 -7.05 -16.44 -26.84
CA SER A 281 -6.53 -17.75 -26.42
C SER A 281 -7.29 -18.34 -25.22
N ILE A 282 -7.66 -17.52 -24.23
CA ILE A 282 -8.45 -17.99 -23.07
C ILE A 282 -9.93 -18.25 -23.40
N ARG A 283 -10.45 -17.79 -24.54
CA ARG A 283 -11.81 -18.12 -25.01
C ARG A 283 -11.87 -19.46 -25.74
N GLU A 284 -10.74 -19.96 -26.21
CA GLU A 284 -10.70 -21.27 -26.87
C GLU A 284 -10.88 -22.41 -25.86
N ASP A 285 -10.57 -22.16 -24.59
CA ASP A 285 -10.86 -23.05 -23.48
C ASP A 285 -12.25 -22.75 -22.90
N SER A 286 -13.11 -23.76 -22.89
CA SER A 286 -14.47 -23.66 -22.35
C SER A 286 -14.49 -23.35 -20.85
N VAL A 287 -13.42 -23.67 -20.11
CA VAL A 287 -13.31 -23.41 -18.67
C VAL A 287 -13.00 -21.94 -18.39
N THR A 288 -12.23 -21.26 -19.25
CA THR A 288 -11.80 -19.87 -19.04
C THR A 288 -12.54 -18.84 -19.90
N THR A 289 -13.55 -19.27 -20.66
CA THR A 289 -14.35 -18.36 -21.49
C THR A 289 -15.05 -17.27 -20.66
N GLU A 290 -15.65 -17.65 -19.52
CA GLU A 290 -16.32 -16.70 -18.62
C GLU A 290 -15.32 -15.67 -18.04
N LEU A 291 -14.11 -16.10 -17.69
CA LEU A 291 -13.04 -15.21 -17.23
C LEU A 291 -12.64 -14.20 -18.32
N ALA A 292 -12.60 -14.61 -19.59
CA ALA A 292 -12.28 -13.71 -20.70
C ALA A 292 -13.34 -12.61 -20.87
N GLU A 293 -14.62 -12.95 -20.69
CA GLU A 293 -15.73 -12.01 -20.73
C GLU A 293 -15.71 -11.07 -19.51
N GLU A 294 -15.38 -11.59 -18.33
CA GLU A 294 -15.19 -10.80 -17.10
C GLU A 294 -14.09 -9.75 -17.28
N ILE A 295 -12.93 -10.14 -17.80
CA ILE A 295 -11.80 -9.22 -18.03
C ILE A 295 -12.15 -8.14 -19.04
N GLU A 296 -12.80 -8.49 -20.16
CA GLU A 296 -13.17 -7.52 -21.19
C GLU A 296 -14.26 -6.54 -20.71
N SER A 297 -15.23 -7.04 -19.93
CA SER A 297 -16.34 -6.25 -19.40
C SER A 297 -15.98 -5.45 -18.14
N THR A 298 -14.81 -5.70 -17.54
CA THR A 298 -14.35 -4.99 -16.34
C THR A 298 -14.37 -3.48 -16.54
N LEU A 299 -15.17 -2.81 -15.70
CA LEU A 299 -15.29 -1.36 -15.67
C LEU A 299 -13.98 -0.74 -15.19
N VAL A 300 -13.44 0.17 -15.99
CA VAL A 300 -12.26 0.98 -15.68
C VAL A 300 -12.71 2.41 -15.44
N THR A 301 -12.49 2.90 -14.22
CA THR A 301 -12.87 4.25 -13.80
C THR A 301 -11.69 5.23 -13.91
N SER A 302 -11.98 6.53 -13.88
CA SER A 302 -10.95 7.57 -13.76
C SER A 302 -10.11 7.40 -12.49
N ARG A 303 -10.74 6.97 -11.40
CA ARG A 303 -10.06 6.63 -10.13
C ARG A 303 -9.08 5.48 -10.32
N ASP A 304 -9.46 4.41 -11.03
CA ASP A 304 -8.59 3.26 -11.29
C ASP A 304 -7.33 3.66 -12.06
N ILE A 305 -7.51 4.42 -13.15
CA ILE A 305 -6.41 4.98 -13.95
C ILE A 305 -5.54 5.87 -13.07
N SER A 306 -6.17 6.63 -12.17
CA SER A 306 -5.45 7.54 -11.29
C SER A 306 -4.55 6.83 -10.29
N THR A 307 -5.10 5.84 -9.61
CA THR A 307 -4.36 5.01 -8.66
C THR A 307 -3.20 4.29 -9.37
N MET A 308 -3.47 3.69 -10.53
CA MET A 308 -2.47 3.02 -11.36
C MET A 308 -1.31 3.95 -11.74
N TYR A 309 -1.61 5.15 -12.23
CA TYR A 309 -0.60 6.11 -12.63
C TYR A 309 0.29 6.55 -11.46
N GLY A 310 -0.28 6.69 -10.26
CA GLY A 310 0.48 6.91 -9.03
C GLY A 310 1.50 5.80 -8.74
N CYS A 311 1.24 4.58 -9.21
CA CYS A 311 2.16 3.45 -9.05
C CYS A 311 3.37 3.50 -10.00
N TYR A 312 3.28 4.22 -11.12
CA TYR A 312 4.34 4.31 -12.14
C TYR A 312 5.26 5.53 -11.97
N LYS A 313 5.04 6.36 -10.93
CA LYS A 313 5.91 7.48 -10.57
C LYS A 313 6.92 7.09 -9.49
#